data_AF-A0A183ME04-F1
#
_entry.id   AF-A0A183ME04-F1
#
_cell.length_a   1.000
_cell.length_b   1.000
_cell.length_c   1.000
_cell.angle_alpha   90.00
_cell.angle_beta   90.00
_cell.angle_gamma   90.00
#
_symmetry.space_group_name_H-M   'P 1'
#
loop_
_entity.id
_entity.type
_entity.pdbx_description
1 polymer ?
#
loop_
_entity_poly.entity_id
_entity_poly.type
_entity_poly.pdbx_seq_one_letter_code
_entity_poly.pdbx_strand_id
1 'polypeptide(L)'
;TVAKKPYNPIIGETFHCSWIVPPDQLNSESCLSEINKDTCKMSTSTNNNYNVPIVIRYCAEQVSHHPSVTVFQFSCPIKQMNLTGSLCTRSKFQGMSVCAAMLGKCKCTF
;
A
#
# COMPACT_ATOMS: atom_id res chain seq x y z
N THR A 1 -7.87 22.75 10.75
CA THR A 1 -8.35 21.43 11.20
C THR A 1 -7.51 20.96 12.37
N VAL A 2 -8.09 20.36 13.39
CA VAL A 2 -7.35 19.86 14.55
C VAL A 2 -6.77 18.48 14.21
N ALA A 3 -5.46 18.31 14.37
CA ALA A 3 -4.83 17.01 14.19
C ALA A 3 -5.26 16.05 15.32
N LYS A 4 -5.77 14.88 14.96
CA LYS A 4 -6.14 13.81 15.91
C LYS A 4 -5.23 12.61 15.72
N LYS A 5 -4.75 12.04 16.83
CA LYS A 5 -4.01 10.79 16.80
C LYS A 5 -4.99 9.63 16.52
N PRO A 6 -4.65 8.67 15.63
CA PRO A 6 -5.44 7.46 15.51
C PRO A 6 -5.41 6.64 16.81
N TYR A 7 -6.37 5.73 16.97
CA TYR A 7 -6.36 4.78 18.07
C TYR A 7 -5.10 3.90 18.00
N ASN A 8 -4.57 3.52 19.17
CA ASN A 8 -3.49 2.54 19.24
C ASN A 8 -4.13 1.14 19.26
N PRO A 9 -3.91 0.30 18.23
CA PRO A 9 -4.58 -0.99 18.16
C PRO A 9 -4.20 -1.92 19.32
N ILE A 10 -5.14 -2.79 19.72
CA ILE A 10 -4.86 -3.86 20.69
C ILE A 10 -4.09 -5.00 20.05
N ILE A 11 -3.39 -5.81 20.84
CA ILE A 11 -2.69 -7.01 20.31
C ILE A 11 -3.70 -7.95 19.64
N GLY A 12 -3.37 -8.42 18.44
CA GLY A 12 -4.23 -9.30 17.63
C GLY A 12 -5.39 -8.58 16.94
N GLU A 13 -5.51 -7.26 17.04
CA GLU A 13 -6.51 -6.51 16.27
C GLU A 13 -6.21 -6.64 14.78
N THR A 14 -7.23 -7.04 14.00
CA THR A 14 -7.11 -7.20 12.54
C THR A 14 -8.02 -6.24 11.79
N PHE A 15 -7.56 -5.75 10.64
CA PHE A 15 -8.37 -4.95 9.72
C PHE A 15 -8.27 -5.51 8.31
N HIS A 16 -9.42 -5.62 7.64
CA HIS A 16 -9.53 -6.16 6.29
C HIS A 16 -10.38 -5.23 5.43
N CYS A 17 -9.92 -4.93 4.23
CA CYS A 17 -10.73 -4.24 3.24
C CYS A 17 -10.29 -4.59 1.81
N SER A 18 -11.09 -4.17 0.83
CA SER A 18 -10.79 -4.39 -0.58
C SER A 18 -11.32 -3.27 -1.44
N TRP A 19 -10.62 -3.02 -2.54
CA TRP A 19 -11.03 -2.08 -3.57
C TRP A 19 -11.25 -2.81 -4.88
N ILE A 20 -12.35 -2.46 -5.54
CA ILE A 20 -12.64 -2.89 -6.91
C ILE A 20 -12.19 -1.77 -7.83
N VAL A 21 -11.20 -2.06 -8.67
CA VAL A 21 -10.62 -1.12 -9.63
C VAL A 21 -11.20 -1.43 -11.02
N PRO A 22 -11.82 -0.45 -11.69
CA PRO A 22 -12.31 -0.62 -13.05
C PRO A 22 -11.17 -0.99 -14.01
N PRO A 23 -11.38 -1.94 -14.95
CA PRO A 23 -10.35 -2.38 -15.90
C PRO A 23 -9.75 -1.24 -16.73
N ASP A 24 -10.53 -0.20 -17.03
CA ASP A 24 -10.14 0.92 -17.89
C ASP A 24 -9.03 1.80 -17.29
N GLN A 25 -8.83 1.77 -15.97
CA GLN A 25 -7.81 2.58 -15.29
C GLN A 25 -6.41 1.95 -15.33
N LEU A 26 -6.24 0.80 -15.98
CA LEU A 26 -4.98 0.03 -15.98
C LEU A 26 -4.18 0.10 -17.27
N ASN A 27 -4.73 0.69 -18.33
CA ASN A 27 -4.00 0.99 -19.57
C ASN A 27 -3.20 2.31 -19.48
N SER A 28 -3.33 3.02 -18.37
CA SER A 28 -2.57 4.23 -18.10
C SER A 28 -1.23 3.86 -17.46
N GLU A 29 -0.19 3.65 -18.26
CA GLU A 29 1.21 3.72 -17.82
C GLU A 29 1.61 5.14 -17.32
N SER A 30 0.66 5.96 -16.88
CA SER A 30 0.82 7.40 -16.69
C SER A 30 1.31 7.81 -15.30
N CYS A 31 1.85 6.88 -14.51
CA CYS A 31 2.53 7.22 -13.26
C CYS A 31 4.00 6.78 -13.21
N LEU A 32 4.51 6.13 -14.27
CA LEU A 32 5.94 5.84 -14.45
C LEU A 32 6.58 6.66 -15.60
N SER A 33 5.79 7.44 -16.34
CA SER A 33 6.22 8.12 -17.56
C SER A 33 6.86 9.51 -17.37
N GLU A 34 7.09 9.99 -16.14
CA GLU A 34 7.78 11.28 -15.94
C GLU A 34 9.31 11.21 -15.91
N ILE A 35 9.95 10.04 -16.07
CA ILE A 35 11.43 9.95 -16.01
C ILE A 35 12.10 9.67 -17.37
N ASN A 36 11.44 9.08 -18.38
CA ASN A 36 12.10 8.75 -19.65
C ASN A 36 11.36 9.32 -20.87
N LYS A 37 11.58 10.61 -21.14
CA LYS A 37 11.51 11.11 -22.52
C LYS A 37 12.75 10.61 -23.24
N ASP A 38 12.59 9.54 -24.02
CA ASP A 38 13.07 9.40 -25.40
C ASP A 38 13.22 7.92 -25.78
N THR A 39 12.62 7.59 -26.93
CA THR A 39 12.77 6.35 -27.74
C THR A 39 11.56 5.39 -27.77
N CYS A 40 10.77 5.63 -28.81
CA CYS A 40 10.10 4.71 -29.74
C CYS A 40 9.36 3.43 -29.26
N LYS A 41 8.05 3.47 -29.54
CA LYS A 41 7.05 2.40 -29.60
C LYS A 41 7.58 1.10 -30.21
N MET A 42 7.30 -0.02 -29.52
CA MET A 42 6.84 -1.23 -30.18
C MET A 42 5.63 -1.79 -29.44
N SER A 43 4.48 -1.65 -30.08
CA SER A 43 3.22 -2.30 -29.76
C SER A 43 3.30 -3.80 -30.05
N THR A 44 3.19 -4.63 -29.03
CA THR A 44 2.67 -5.99 -29.18
C THR A 44 1.27 -6.04 -28.60
N SER A 45 0.29 -5.85 -29.48
CA SER A 45 -1.12 -6.12 -29.25
C SER A 45 -1.32 -7.48 -28.61
N THR A 46 -1.88 -7.51 -27.40
CA THR A 46 -2.51 -8.72 -26.86
C THR A 46 -3.94 -8.36 -26.48
N ASN A 47 -4.88 -8.75 -27.34
CA ASN A 47 -6.33 -8.64 -27.12
C ASN A 47 -6.74 -9.51 -25.92
N ASN A 48 -6.63 -8.99 -24.69
CA ASN A 48 -7.17 -9.66 -23.53
C ASN A 48 -8.43 -8.93 -23.06
N ASN A 49 -9.58 -9.49 -23.43
CA ASN A 49 -10.92 -9.16 -22.91
C ASN A 49 -11.01 -9.47 -21.40
N TYR A 50 -10.33 -8.68 -20.55
CA TYR A 50 -10.50 -8.77 -19.10
C TYR A 50 -11.75 -7.97 -18.69
N ASN A 51 -12.93 -8.54 -18.93
CA ASN A 51 -14.18 -8.09 -18.29
C ASN A 51 -14.23 -8.45 -16.78
N VAL A 52 -13.11 -8.90 -16.20
CA VAL A 52 -13.01 -9.27 -14.79
C VAL A 52 -12.56 -8.04 -13.99
N PRO A 53 -13.30 -7.60 -12.96
CA PRO A 53 -12.89 -6.48 -12.13
C PRO A 53 -11.58 -6.78 -11.40
N ILE A 54 -10.67 -5.81 -11.36
CA ILE A 54 -9.42 -5.94 -10.62
C ILE A 54 -9.72 -5.71 -9.14
N VAL A 55 -9.42 -6.69 -8.30
CA VAL A 55 -9.64 -6.58 -6.85
C VAL A 55 -8.31 -6.50 -6.13
N ILE A 56 -8.10 -5.40 -5.42
CA ILE A 56 -6.97 -5.21 -4.50
C ILE A 56 -7.48 -5.48 -3.09
N ARG A 57 -6.80 -6.37 -2.37
CA ARG A 57 -7.11 -6.68 -0.96
C ARG A 57 -6.06 -6.08 -0.04
N TYR A 58 -6.48 -5.59 1.12
CA TYR A 58 -5.62 -5.18 2.21
C TYR A 58 -6.00 -5.93 3.47
N CYS A 59 -4.99 -6.45 4.14
CA CYS A 59 -5.10 -7.08 5.45
C CYS A 59 -4.02 -6.49 6.35
N ALA A 60 -4.36 -6.21 7.59
CA ALA A 60 -3.40 -5.79 8.60
C ALA A 60 -3.72 -6.42 9.95
N GLU A 61 -2.69 -6.66 10.74
CA GLU A 61 -2.77 -7.19 12.09
C GLU A 61 -1.80 -6.46 13.00
N GLN A 62 -2.26 -6.10 14.20
CA GLN A 62 -1.41 -5.63 15.27
C GLN A 62 -0.70 -6.81 15.94
N VAL A 63 0.57 -7.04 15.59
CA VAL A 63 1.35 -8.19 16.06
C VAL A 63 2.14 -7.93 17.35
N SER A 64 2.26 -6.67 17.78
CA SER A 64 2.87 -6.32 19.06
C SER A 64 2.28 -5.04 19.63
N HIS A 65 2.14 -4.95 20.95
CA HIS A 65 1.63 -3.76 21.64
C HIS A 65 2.75 -2.95 22.34
N HIS A 66 3.83 -3.61 22.75
CA HIS A 66 4.98 -3.00 23.42
C HIS A 66 6.31 -3.56 22.86
N PRO A 67 6.91 -2.93 21.83
CA PRO A 67 6.46 -1.72 21.14
C PRO A 67 5.27 -1.98 20.19
N SER A 68 4.51 -0.93 19.86
CA SER A 68 3.38 -1.04 18.91
C SER A 68 3.90 -1.35 17.50
N VAL A 69 3.50 -2.51 16.95
CA VAL A 69 3.86 -2.97 15.59
C VAL A 69 2.63 -3.55 14.90
N THR A 70 2.35 -3.04 13.70
CA THR A 70 1.33 -3.56 12.79
C THR A 70 2.01 -4.19 11.58
N VAL A 71 1.66 -5.42 11.23
CA VAL A 71 2.03 -6.05 9.96
C VAL A 71 0.87 -5.88 8.98
N PHE A 72 1.16 -5.65 7.72
CA PHE A 72 0.15 -5.50 6.69
C PHE A 72 0.56 -6.14 5.37
N GLN A 73 -0.45 -6.44 4.56
CA GLN A 73 -0.31 -6.99 3.22
C GLN A 73 -1.32 -6.35 2.27
N PHE A 74 -0.86 -5.96 1.09
CA PHE A 74 -1.70 -5.74 -0.08
C PHE A 74 -1.50 -6.89 -1.07
N SER A 75 -2.60 -7.34 -1.70
CA SER A 75 -2.58 -8.39 -2.71
C SER A 75 -3.42 -7.98 -3.93
N CYS A 76 -2.85 -8.12 -5.12
CA CYS A 76 -3.51 -7.96 -6.41
C CYS A 76 -3.21 -9.20 -7.27
N PRO A 77 -3.98 -10.29 -7.14
CA PRO A 77 -3.68 -11.57 -7.79
C PRO A 77 -3.64 -11.51 -9.32
N ILE A 78 -4.50 -10.69 -9.94
CA ILE A 78 -4.57 -10.55 -11.40
C ILE A 78 -3.31 -9.89 -11.99
N LYS A 79 -2.60 -9.08 -11.20
CA LYS A 79 -1.29 -8.50 -11.55
C LYS A 79 -0.11 -9.27 -10.93
N GLN A 80 -0.38 -10.40 -10.27
CA GLN A 80 0.61 -11.19 -9.52
C GLN A 80 1.41 -10.36 -8.49
N MET A 81 0.85 -9.23 -8.05
CA MET A 81 1.53 -8.28 -7.21
C MET A 81 1.14 -8.47 -5.75
N ASN A 82 2.14 -8.51 -4.86
CA ASN A 82 1.93 -8.51 -3.41
C ASN A 82 2.90 -7.52 -2.74
N LEU A 83 2.40 -6.73 -1.81
CA LEU A 83 3.19 -5.85 -0.95
C LEU A 83 2.99 -6.29 0.49
N THR A 84 4.05 -6.67 1.17
CA THR A 84 4.01 -7.02 2.60
C THR A 84 4.88 -6.06 3.38
N GLY A 85 4.51 -5.74 4.61
CA GLY A 85 5.29 -4.81 5.40
C GLY A 85 4.95 -4.82 6.88
N SER A 86 5.78 -4.11 7.63
CA SER A 86 5.56 -3.81 9.04
C SER A 86 5.68 -2.31 9.26
N LEU A 87 4.87 -1.80 10.18
CA LEU A 87 4.83 -0.42 10.59
C LEU A 87 4.91 -0.35 12.12
N CYS A 88 5.79 0.51 12.61
CA CYS A 88 5.93 0.86 14.00
C CYS A 88 6.00 2.38 14.10
N THR A 89 5.24 2.97 15.01
CA THR A 89 5.29 4.42 15.23
C THR A 89 6.04 4.72 16.51
N ARG A 90 7.08 5.55 16.41
CA ARG A 90 7.83 6.03 17.57
C ARG A 90 7.64 7.53 17.71
N SER A 91 6.96 7.94 18.77
CA SER A 91 6.77 9.35 19.09
C SER A 91 7.90 9.89 19.95
N LYS A 92 8.34 11.13 19.69
CA LYS A 92 9.32 11.86 20.50
C LYS A 92 8.87 13.31 20.67
N PHE A 93 8.88 13.78 21.92
CA PHE A 93 8.67 15.19 22.23
C PHE A 93 9.96 15.98 21.97
N GLN A 94 9.85 17.12 21.28
CA GLN A 94 10.96 17.98 20.87
C GLN A 94 10.69 19.44 21.29
N GLY A 95 10.45 19.67 22.58
CA GLY A 95 10.22 21.01 23.12
C GLY A 95 8.80 21.52 22.86
N MET A 96 8.56 22.25 21.78
CA MET A 96 7.20 22.72 21.43
C MET A 96 6.51 21.85 20.38
N SER A 97 7.16 20.77 19.94
CA SER A 97 6.65 19.90 18.88
C SER A 97 6.65 18.43 19.29
N VAL A 98 5.82 17.66 18.58
CA VAL A 98 5.77 16.21 18.69
C VAL A 98 6.14 15.62 17.32
N CYS A 99 7.16 14.78 17.30
CA CYS A 99 7.54 14.02 16.12
C CYS A 99 6.97 12.60 16.24
N ALA A 100 6.41 12.07 15.16
CA ALA A 100 6.04 10.67 15.03
C ALA A 100 6.84 10.05 13.88
N ALA A 101 7.89 9.30 14.20
CA ALA A 101 8.68 8.59 13.21
C ALA A 101 7.96 7.30 12.80
N MET A 102 7.75 7.12 11.50
CA MET A 102 7.29 5.85 10.93
C MET A 102 8.49 4.97 10.66
N LEU A 103 8.61 3.91 11.44
CA LEU A 103 9.61 2.87 11.31
C LEU A 103 8.97 1.65 10.68
N GLY A 104 9.71 0.90 9.89
CA GLY A 104 9.14 -0.25 9.21
C GLY A 104 9.99 -0.71 8.03
N LYS A 105 9.58 -1.83 7.46
CA LYS A 105 10.10 -2.34 6.19
C LYS A 105 8.93 -2.81 5.35
N CYS A 106 9.02 -2.64 4.05
CA CYS A 106 8.10 -3.24 3.10
C CYS A 106 8.87 -3.99 2.02
N LYS A 107 8.25 -5.03 1.48
CA LYS A 107 8.73 -5.84 0.36
C LYS A 107 7.60 -5.96 -0.65
N CYS A 108 7.87 -5.53 -1.88
CA CYS A 108 6.98 -5.73 -3.01
C CYS A 108 7.50 -6.90 -3.86
N THR A 109 6.58 -7.74 -4.35
CA THR A 109 6.85 -8.83 -5.29
C THR A 109 5.87 -8.70 -6.45
N PHE A 110 6.35 -8.95 -7.67
CA PHE A 110 5.62 -8.88 -8.93
C PHE A 110 5.76 -10.21 -9.67
#